data_AF-A0A9X4KL99-F1
#
_entry.id   AF-A0A9X4KL99-F1
#
_cell.length_a   1.000
_cell.length_b   1.000
_cell.length_c   1.000
_cell.angle_alpha   90.00
_cell.angle_beta   90.00
_cell.angle_gamma   90.00
#
_symmetry.space_group_name_H-M   'P 1'
#
loop_
_entity.id
_entity.type
_entity.pdbx_description
1 polymer ?
#
loop_
_entity_poly.entity_id
_entity_poly.type
_entity_poly.pdbx_seq_one_letter_code
_entity_poly.pdbx_strand_id
1 'polypeptide(L)'
;MNATQTEWLVLGLLDALISLTMIGAVFLAPKHLLFGLYVPEADRGSAEVGRIRGRHYGAMVAVWILGLAVGATVGLWSGGEWAEGSPEAAFGAALVIQIGGLIPVWRSGRGQALRLKQARNWSAEKPSKIVIDLLFRQRQRLVGNGWFFIHLAIVLVCAASAALHWDVIPDPVPTHFGISGGGRRILA
;
A
#
# COMPACT_ATOMS: atom_id res chain seq x y z
N MET A 1 -19.58 -8.78 20.24
CA MET A 1 -19.40 -7.67 19.30
C MET A 1 -20.62 -7.64 18.41
N ASN A 2 -21.27 -6.49 18.29
CA ASN A 2 -22.36 -6.31 17.33
C ASN A 2 -21.78 -6.21 15.91
N ALA A 3 -22.58 -6.51 14.88
CA ALA A 3 -22.12 -6.51 13.49
C ALA A 3 -21.45 -5.18 13.09
N THR A 4 -22.07 -4.05 13.45
CA THR A 4 -21.56 -2.70 13.21
C THR A 4 -20.21 -2.43 13.88
N GLN A 5 -20.00 -2.91 15.12
CA GLN A 5 -18.70 -2.77 15.80
C GLN A 5 -17.59 -3.55 15.08
N THR A 6 -17.92 -4.71 14.53
CA THR A 6 -16.98 -5.52 13.75
C THR A 6 -16.59 -4.79 12.47
N GLU A 7 -17.55 -4.16 11.79
CA GLU A 7 -17.31 -3.39 10.56
C GLU A 7 -16.41 -2.19 10.80
N TRP A 8 -16.67 -1.40 11.85
CA TRP A 8 -15.79 -0.28 12.25
C TRP A 8 -14.34 -0.72 12.49
N LEU A 9 -14.16 -1.85 13.18
CA LEU A 9 -12.84 -2.39 13.46
C LEU A 9 -12.13 -2.87 12.19
N VAL A 10 -12.84 -3.58 11.32
CA VAL A 10 -12.28 -4.10 10.06
C VAL A 10 -11.88 -2.95 9.14
N LEU A 11 -12.76 -1.96 8.93
CA LEU A 11 -12.49 -0.82 8.05
C LEU A 11 -11.42 0.11 8.64
N GLY A 12 -11.43 0.33 9.96
CA GLY A 12 -10.39 1.12 10.63
C GLY A 12 -9.01 0.45 10.55
N LEU A 13 -8.94 -0.87 10.72
CA LEU A 13 -7.71 -1.63 10.54
C LEU A 13 -7.22 -1.59 9.08
N LEU A 14 -8.15 -1.73 8.13
CA LEU A 14 -7.84 -1.65 6.71
C LEU A 14 -7.30 -0.26 6.33
N ASP A 15 -7.94 0.81 6.80
CA ASP A 15 -7.48 2.19 6.61
C ASP A 15 -6.07 2.35 7.15
N ALA A 16 -5.83 1.98 8.41
CA ALA A 16 -4.51 2.09 9.04
C ALA A 16 -3.42 1.33 8.26
N LEU A 17 -3.74 0.13 7.74
CA LEU A 17 -2.82 -0.64 6.91
C LEU A 17 -2.51 0.08 5.60
N ILE A 18 -3.52 0.58 4.90
CA ILE A 18 -3.37 1.35 3.66
C ILE A 18 -2.50 2.59 3.92
N SER A 19 -2.85 3.39 4.93
CA SER A 19 -2.12 4.62 5.25
C SER A 19 -0.68 4.35 5.65
N LEU A 20 -0.41 3.27 6.40
CA LEU A 20 0.94 2.85 6.75
C LEU A 20 1.78 2.56 5.49
N THR A 21 1.21 1.89 4.49
CA THR A 21 1.92 1.66 3.22
C THR A 21 2.18 2.96 2.45
N MET A 22 1.21 3.89 2.43
CA MET A 22 1.36 5.18 1.74
C MET A 22 2.43 6.05 2.40
N ILE A 23 2.41 6.15 3.73
CA ILE A 23 3.40 6.89 4.53
C ILE A 23 4.80 6.25 4.39
N GLY A 24 4.86 4.91 4.41
CA GLY A 24 6.10 4.14 4.39
C GLY A 24 6.80 4.06 3.03
N ALA A 25 6.08 4.30 1.92
CA ALA A 25 6.57 4.08 0.56
C ALA A 25 7.95 4.72 0.27
N VAL A 26 8.20 5.92 0.78
CA VAL A 26 9.46 6.66 0.57
C VAL A 26 10.58 6.20 1.52
N PHE A 27 10.24 5.66 2.69
CA PHE A 27 11.23 5.15 3.66
C PHE A 27 11.69 3.74 3.31
N LEU A 28 10.76 2.91 2.85
CA LEU A 28 11.02 1.56 2.34
C LEU A 28 11.79 1.59 1.01
N ALA A 29 11.72 2.70 0.27
CA ALA A 29 12.50 2.88 -0.95
C ALA A 29 14.02 2.85 -0.65
N PRO A 30 14.83 2.20 -1.50
CA PRO A 30 16.28 2.13 -1.33
C PRO A 30 16.93 3.50 -1.10
N LYS A 31 17.97 3.57 -0.26
CA LYS A 31 18.65 4.85 0.09
C LYS A 31 19.25 5.60 -1.11
N HIS A 32 19.53 4.89 -2.22
CA HIS A 32 20.03 5.49 -3.46
C HIS A 32 18.92 6.10 -4.34
N LEU A 33 17.64 5.95 -3.96
CA LEU A 33 16.49 6.51 -4.65
C LEU A 33 15.74 7.48 -3.73
N LEU A 34 15.45 8.66 -4.25
CA LEU A 34 14.62 9.68 -3.62
C LEU A 34 13.57 10.13 -4.63
N PHE A 35 12.30 9.74 -4.45
CA PHE A 35 11.21 10.03 -5.39
C PHE A 35 11.52 9.64 -6.86
N GLY A 36 12.23 8.52 -7.05
CA GLY A 36 12.68 8.04 -8.36
C GLY A 36 13.92 8.75 -8.93
N LEU A 37 14.56 9.63 -8.16
CA LEU A 37 15.83 10.28 -8.52
C LEU A 37 16.99 9.55 -7.83
N TYR A 38 18.07 9.29 -8.59
CA TYR A 38 19.28 8.71 -8.04
C TYR A 38 20.01 9.72 -7.14
N VAL A 39 20.39 9.27 -5.94
CA VAL A 39 21.16 10.05 -4.96
C VAL A 39 22.61 9.51 -4.91
N PRO A 40 23.62 10.33 -5.27
CA PRO A 40 25.04 9.97 -5.17
C PRO A 40 25.46 9.56 -3.77
N GLU A 41 26.46 8.69 -3.64
CA GLU A 41 26.91 8.15 -2.35
C GLU A 41 27.33 9.21 -1.34
N ALA A 42 27.99 10.26 -1.81
CA ALA A 42 28.41 11.40 -0.98
C ALA A 42 27.22 12.11 -0.29
N ASP A 43 26.05 12.13 -0.92
CA ASP A 43 24.89 12.90 -0.46
C ASP A 43 23.81 12.05 0.24
N ARG A 44 23.92 10.70 0.22
CA ARG A 44 22.93 9.79 0.83
C ARG A 44 22.74 10.02 2.33
N GLY A 45 23.79 10.45 3.03
CA GLY A 45 23.78 10.78 4.46
C GLY A 45 23.50 12.25 4.77
N SER A 46 23.26 13.09 3.76
CA SER A 46 23.06 14.52 3.97
C SER A 46 21.78 14.81 4.76
N ALA A 47 21.87 15.78 5.68
CA ALA A 47 20.71 16.24 6.44
C ALA A 47 19.58 16.79 5.53
N GLU A 48 19.92 17.28 4.34
CA GLU A 48 18.97 17.78 3.35
C GLU A 48 18.08 16.66 2.78
N VAL A 49 18.67 15.51 2.42
CA VAL A 49 17.93 14.33 1.96
C VAL A 49 17.02 13.80 3.08
N GLY A 50 17.54 13.74 4.31
CA GLY A 50 16.76 13.36 5.50
C GLY A 50 15.57 14.29 5.74
N ARG A 51 15.78 15.61 5.63
CA ARG A 51 14.73 16.62 5.80
C ARG A 51 13.64 16.52 4.73
N ILE A 52 13.99 16.24 3.48
CA ILE A 52 13.00 16.02 2.41
C ILE A 52 12.12 14.79 2.72
N ARG A 53 12.73 13.68 3.17
CA ARG A 53 11.99 12.47 3.60
C ARG A 53 11.09 12.76 4.81
N GLY A 54 11.62 13.43 5.83
CA GLY A 54 10.86 13.79 7.04
C GLY A 54 9.70 14.75 6.76
N ARG A 55 9.87 15.71 5.86
CA ARG A 55 8.77 16.62 5.46
C ARG A 55 7.69 15.89 4.68
N HIS A 56 8.06 14.94 3.82
CA HIS A 56 7.09 14.09 3.13
C HIS A 56 6.31 13.21 4.12
N TYR A 57 7.00 12.60 5.08
CA TYR A 57 6.39 11.85 6.17
C TYR A 57 5.37 12.69 6.94
N GLY A 58 5.80 13.84 7.46
CA GLY A 58 4.92 14.72 8.24
C GLY A 58 3.72 15.20 7.44
N ALA A 59 3.89 15.47 6.15
CA ALA A 59 2.79 15.83 5.27
C ALA A 59 1.83 14.66 5.02
N MET A 60 2.33 13.43 4.84
CA MET A 60 1.49 12.23 4.70
C MET A 60 0.73 11.91 5.97
N VAL A 61 1.36 12.03 7.13
CA VAL A 61 0.71 11.86 8.44
C VAL A 61 -0.37 12.93 8.64
N ALA A 62 -0.11 14.18 8.27
CA ALA A 62 -1.11 15.24 8.33
C ALA A 62 -2.31 14.96 7.41
N VAL A 63 -2.07 14.46 6.20
CA VAL A 63 -3.13 14.02 5.26
C VAL A 63 -3.94 12.87 5.86
N TRP A 64 -3.29 11.91 6.51
CA TRP A 64 -3.97 10.79 7.16
C TRP A 64 -4.84 11.26 8.33
N ILE A 65 -4.30 12.09 9.23
CA ILE A 65 -5.07 12.68 10.35
C ILE A 65 -6.26 13.49 9.81
N LEU A 66 -6.06 14.27 8.75
CA LEU A 66 -7.14 15.00 8.10
C LEU A 66 -8.20 14.05 7.52
N GLY A 67 -7.78 12.95 6.89
CA GLY A 67 -8.67 11.93 6.38
C GLY A 67 -9.50 11.29 7.49
N LEU A 68 -8.89 10.93 8.62
CA LEU A 68 -9.60 10.39 9.79
C LEU A 68 -10.58 11.41 10.38
N ALA A 69 -10.19 12.69 10.49
CA ALA A 69 -11.07 13.73 10.98
C ALA A 69 -12.30 13.91 10.07
N VAL A 70 -12.09 13.97 8.76
CA VAL A 70 -13.18 14.07 7.77
C VAL A 70 -14.06 12.81 7.80
N GLY A 71 -13.46 11.63 7.81
CA GLY A 71 -14.19 10.36 7.89
C GLY A 71 -15.06 10.27 9.14
N ALA A 72 -14.52 10.63 10.32
CA ALA A 72 -15.28 10.69 11.56
C ALA A 72 -16.45 11.70 11.46
N THR A 73 -16.22 12.90 10.93
CA THR A 73 -17.32 13.88 10.77
C THR A 73 -18.42 13.39 9.84
N VAL A 74 -18.07 12.74 8.72
CA VAL A 74 -19.05 12.20 7.77
C VAL A 74 -19.82 11.01 8.37
N GLY A 75 -19.12 10.09 9.05
CA GLY A 75 -19.75 8.95 9.71
C GLY A 75 -20.72 9.34 10.83
N LEU A 76 -20.40 10.40 11.57
CA LEU A 76 -21.28 10.93 12.63
C LEU A 76 -22.45 11.75 12.08
N TRP A 77 -22.31 12.33 10.89
CA TRP A 77 -23.40 13.03 10.23
C TRP A 77 -24.38 12.10 9.53
N SER A 78 -23.95 10.89 9.14
CA SER A 78 -24.82 9.93 8.45
C SER A 78 -25.72 9.13 9.40
N GLY A 79 -25.40 9.07 10.69
CA GLY A 79 -26.26 8.53 11.74
C GLY A 79 -25.88 9.19 13.07
N GLY A 80 -26.84 9.81 13.75
CA GLY A 80 -26.62 10.76 14.86
C GLY A 80 -25.88 10.21 16.10
N GLU A 81 -25.60 8.91 16.16
CA GLU A 81 -24.77 8.26 17.16
C GLU A 81 -23.73 7.31 16.51
N TRP A 82 -22.57 7.11 17.16
CA TRP A 82 -21.51 6.19 16.71
C TRP A 82 -21.99 4.75 16.44
N ALA A 83 -23.13 4.35 17.02
CA ALA A 83 -23.75 3.03 16.82
C ALA A 83 -24.60 2.93 15.54
N GLU A 84 -25.07 4.05 15.00
CA GLU A 84 -25.94 4.16 13.82
C GLU A 84 -25.24 4.80 12.61
N GLY A 85 -24.10 5.46 12.81
CA GLY A 85 -23.29 6.03 11.74
C GLY A 85 -22.82 4.97 10.75
N SER A 86 -22.71 5.35 9.47
CA SER A 86 -22.31 4.42 8.40
C SER A 86 -20.78 4.28 8.31
N PRO A 87 -20.20 3.13 8.69
CA PRO A 87 -18.75 2.90 8.63
C PRO A 87 -18.19 3.07 7.23
N GLU A 88 -18.97 2.74 6.20
CA GLU A 88 -18.57 2.81 4.80
C GLU A 88 -18.45 4.26 4.32
N ALA A 89 -19.35 5.15 4.77
CA ALA A 89 -19.28 6.56 4.42
C ALA A 89 -18.08 7.24 5.10
N ALA A 90 -17.83 6.89 6.37
CA ALA A 90 -16.66 7.35 7.10
C ALA A 90 -15.36 6.92 6.41
N PHE A 91 -15.25 5.63 6.07
CA PHE A 91 -14.10 5.07 5.37
C PHE A 91 -13.92 5.68 3.97
N GLY A 92 -15.00 5.79 3.19
CA GLY A 92 -14.96 6.38 1.86
C GLY A 92 -14.52 7.84 1.87
N ALA A 93 -15.03 8.64 2.80
CA ALA A 93 -14.64 10.04 2.96
C ALA A 93 -13.16 10.18 3.38
N ALA A 94 -12.70 9.34 4.31
CA ALA A 94 -11.29 9.31 4.71
C ALA A 94 -10.38 8.95 3.52
N LEU A 95 -10.73 7.95 2.72
CA LEU A 95 -9.96 7.55 1.54
C LEU A 95 -9.88 8.64 0.48
N VAL A 96 -10.96 9.37 0.22
CA VAL A 96 -10.96 10.47 -0.77
C VAL A 96 -9.93 11.53 -0.40
N ILE A 97 -9.86 11.91 0.89
CA ILE A 97 -8.86 12.87 1.37
C ILE A 97 -7.45 12.30 1.27
N GLN A 98 -7.25 11.03 1.62
CA GLN A 98 -5.94 10.39 1.59
C GLN A 98 -5.39 10.25 0.17
N ILE A 99 -6.20 9.76 -0.76
CA ILE A 99 -5.85 9.65 -2.19
C ILE A 99 -5.65 11.04 -2.79
N GLY A 100 -6.55 11.99 -2.47
CA GLY A 100 -6.44 13.37 -2.92
C GLY A 100 -5.16 14.06 -2.43
N GLY A 101 -4.75 13.79 -1.19
CA GLY A 101 -3.53 14.31 -0.59
C GLY A 101 -2.23 13.67 -1.09
N LEU A 102 -2.28 12.45 -1.64
CA LEU A 102 -1.10 11.75 -2.15
C LEU A 102 -0.39 12.55 -3.24
N ILE A 103 -1.15 13.01 -4.23
CA ILE A 103 -0.63 13.71 -5.42
C ILE A 103 0.13 15.00 -5.06
N PRO A 104 -0.45 15.96 -4.30
CA PRO A 104 0.25 17.21 -3.98
C PRO A 104 1.46 16.98 -3.09
N VAL A 105 1.38 16.08 -2.11
CA VAL A 105 2.50 15.78 -1.21
C VAL A 105 3.65 15.09 -1.97
N TRP A 106 3.33 14.16 -2.88
CA TRP A 106 4.32 13.54 -3.76
C TRP A 106 4.99 14.58 -4.67
N ARG A 107 4.19 15.44 -5.32
CA ARG A 107 4.71 16.51 -6.20
C ARG A 107 5.62 17.47 -5.44
N SER A 108 5.24 17.86 -4.22
CA SER A 108 6.05 18.71 -3.36
C SER A 108 7.38 18.07 -2.95
N GLY A 109 7.36 16.78 -2.57
CA GLY A 109 8.57 16.03 -2.24
C GLY A 109 9.51 15.89 -3.43
N ARG A 110 8.97 15.48 -4.58
CA ARG A 110 9.74 15.36 -5.83
C ARG A 110 10.30 16.70 -6.31
N GLY A 111 9.54 17.79 -6.17
CA GLY A 111 10.00 19.14 -6.49
C GLY A 111 11.20 19.57 -5.64
N GLN A 112 11.17 19.28 -4.33
CA GLN A 112 12.31 19.54 -3.44
C GLN A 112 13.54 18.69 -3.82
N ALA A 113 13.33 17.41 -4.15
CA ALA A 113 14.41 16.53 -4.59
C ALA A 113 15.03 16.99 -5.92
N LEU A 114 14.23 17.50 -6.86
CA LEU A 114 14.72 18.09 -8.11
C LEU A 114 15.54 19.36 -7.89
N ARG A 115 15.10 20.24 -6.99
CA ARG A 115 15.86 21.44 -6.63
C ARG A 115 17.21 21.08 -6.01
N LEU A 116 17.23 20.08 -5.13
CA LEU A 116 18.47 19.58 -4.53
C LEU A 116 19.38 18.96 -5.59
N LYS A 117 18.82 18.17 -6.51
CA LYS A 117 19.54 17.61 -7.67
C LYS A 117 20.26 18.68 -8.48
N GLN A 118 19.58 19.79 -8.75
CA GLN A 118 20.13 20.93 -9.49
C GLN A 118 21.19 21.68 -8.68
N ALA A 119 20.93 21.96 -7.40
CA ALA A 119 21.85 22.69 -6.53
C ALA A 119 23.18 21.94 -6.29
N ARG A 120 23.11 20.61 -6.19
CA ARG A 120 24.26 19.74 -5.95
C ARG A 120 24.88 19.17 -7.22
N ASN A 121 24.35 19.54 -8.39
CA ASN A 121 24.77 18.99 -9.68
C ASN A 121 24.92 17.46 -9.63
N TRP A 122 23.90 16.71 -9.20
CA TRP A 122 23.97 15.23 -9.18
C TRP A 122 24.16 14.60 -10.58
N SER A 123 24.16 15.42 -11.65
CA SER A 123 24.55 15.05 -13.01
C SER A 123 26.06 15.17 -13.29
N ALA A 124 26.82 15.81 -12.42
CA ALA A 124 28.26 16.02 -12.55
C ALA A 124 29.01 15.03 -11.65
N GLU A 125 30.03 14.39 -12.23
CA GLU A 125 30.90 13.33 -11.71
C GLU A 125 30.36 11.89 -11.83
N LYS A 126 30.91 10.99 -12.63
CA LYS A 126 32.03 10.95 -13.59
C LYS A 126 31.62 9.90 -14.65
N PRO A 127 32.25 9.83 -15.84
CA PRO A 127 32.20 8.60 -16.63
C PRO A 127 32.85 7.49 -15.79
N SER A 128 32.07 6.85 -14.91
CA SER A 128 32.47 5.60 -14.30
C SER A 128 32.64 4.68 -15.49
N LYS A 129 33.88 4.31 -15.78
CA LYS A 129 34.20 3.18 -16.64
C LYS A 129 33.17 2.11 -16.31
N ILE A 130 32.23 1.87 -17.23
CA ILE A 130 31.18 0.88 -17.05
C ILE A 130 31.91 -0.45 -17.20
N VAL A 131 32.58 -0.88 -16.12
CA VAL A 131 33.00 -2.25 -15.97
C VAL A 131 31.69 -2.97 -15.67
N ILE A 132 31.11 -3.56 -16.72
CA ILE A 132 29.96 -4.44 -16.57
C ILE A 132 30.49 -5.67 -15.85
N ASP A 133 30.48 -5.60 -14.52
CA ASP A 133 30.69 -6.77 -13.69
C ASP A 133 29.41 -7.61 -13.79
N LEU A 134 29.45 -8.66 -14.60
CA LEU A 134 28.33 -9.58 -14.82
C LEU A 134 27.91 -10.29 -13.52
N LEU A 135 28.69 -10.19 -12.44
CA LEU A 135 28.39 -10.73 -11.13
C LEU A 135 27.45 -9.84 -10.29
N PHE A 136 27.11 -8.63 -10.75
CA PHE A 136 26.22 -7.71 -10.02
C PHE A 136 24.78 -8.25 -9.83
N ARG A 137 24.39 -9.28 -10.61
CA ARG A 137 23.07 -9.91 -10.52
C ARG A 137 22.79 -10.54 -9.15
N GLN A 138 23.83 -10.86 -8.36
CA GLN A 138 23.66 -11.55 -7.09
C GLN A 138 23.41 -10.60 -5.90
N ARG A 139 23.70 -9.29 -6.03
CA ARG A 139 23.71 -8.34 -4.89
C ARG A 139 22.44 -7.46 -4.76
N GLN A 140 21.52 -7.55 -5.73
CA GLN A 140 20.29 -6.75 -5.80
C GLN A 140 19.02 -7.53 -5.39
N ARG A 141 19.13 -8.56 -4.53
CA ARG A 141 17.94 -9.15 -3.88
C ARG A 141 17.43 -8.19 -2.81
N LEU A 142 16.54 -7.28 -3.20
CA LEU A 142 15.77 -6.42 -2.30
C LEU A 142 14.93 -7.22 -1.30
N VAL A 143 14.59 -8.47 -1.66
CA VAL A 143 13.93 -9.42 -0.77
C VAL A 143 14.58 -10.80 -0.99
N GLY A 144 15.02 -11.44 0.09
CA GLY A 144 15.59 -12.79 0.01
C GLY A 144 14.53 -13.81 -0.41
N ASN A 145 14.95 -15.00 -0.86
CA ASN A 145 14.03 -16.12 -1.16
C ASN A 145 13.08 -16.44 0.01
N GLY A 146 13.43 -16.03 1.24
CA GLY A 146 12.58 -16.07 2.42
C GLY A 146 11.18 -15.47 2.23
N TRP A 147 11.03 -14.43 1.41
CA TRP A 147 9.74 -13.79 1.12
C TRP A 147 8.72 -14.74 0.49
N PHE A 148 9.20 -15.75 -0.25
CA PHE A 148 8.34 -16.76 -0.86
C PHE A 148 7.62 -17.61 0.18
N PHE A 149 8.21 -17.81 1.37
CA PHE A 149 7.56 -18.59 2.42
C PHE A 149 6.34 -17.88 3.01
N ILE A 150 6.28 -16.55 2.98
CA ILE A 150 5.10 -15.81 3.41
C ILE A 150 3.94 -16.09 2.45
N HIS A 151 4.19 -16.03 1.14
CA HIS A 151 3.18 -16.38 0.13
C HIS A 151 2.78 -17.85 0.22
N LEU A 152 3.75 -18.75 0.41
CA LEU A 152 3.48 -20.17 0.57
C LEU A 152 2.62 -20.46 1.81
N ALA A 153 2.90 -19.78 2.93
CA ALA A 153 2.11 -19.90 4.15
C ALA A 153 0.66 -19.45 3.93
N ILE A 154 0.44 -18.32 3.24
CA ILE A 154 -0.91 -17.84 2.91
C ILE A 154 -1.65 -18.86 2.04
N VAL A 155 -0.99 -19.38 0.99
CA VAL A 155 -1.58 -20.41 0.11
C VAL A 155 -1.94 -21.67 0.90
N LEU A 156 -1.06 -22.13 1.79
CA LEU A 156 -1.31 -23.31 2.63
C LEU A 156 -2.48 -23.09 3.59
N VAL A 157 -2.60 -21.92 4.20
CA VAL A 157 -3.75 -21.59 5.07
C VAL A 157 -5.05 -21.57 4.27
N CYS A 158 -5.07 -20.95 3.09
CA CYS A 158 -6.25 -20.95 2.22
C CYS A 158 -6.63 -22.38 1.78
N ALA A 159 -5.64 -23.18 1.37
CA ALA A 159 -5.86 -24.56 0.95
C ALA A 159 -6.36 -25.44 2.11
N ALA A 160 -5.76 -25.31 3.29
CA ALA A 160 -6.20 -26.02 4.49
C ALA A 160 -7.61 -25.60 4.91
N SER A 161 -7.92 -24.29 4.85
CA SER A 161 -9.28 -23.80 5.11
C SER A 161 -10.29 -24.36 4.12
N ALA A 162 -9.95 -24.41 2.83
CA ALA A 162 -10.82 -24.99 1.81
C ALA A 162 -11.03 -26.51 2.02
N ALA A 163 -9.98 -27.23 2.43
CA ALA A 163 -10.07 -28.65 2.73
C ALA A 163 -10.90 -28.95 3.99
N LEU A 164 -10.71 -28.16 5.06
CA LEU A 164 -11.44 -28.33 6.33
C LEU A 164 -12.91 -27.93 6.23
N HIS A 165 -13.24 -26.99 5.34
CA HIS A 165 -14.61 -26.53 5.11
C HIS A 165 -15.20 -27.06 3.80
N TRP A 166 -14.61 -28.10 3.23
CA TRP A 166 -15.03 -28.67 1.94
C TRP A 166 -16.51 -29.06 1.93
N ASP A 167 -17.01 -29.58 3.05
CA ASP A 167 -18.39 -30.02 3.22
C ASP A 167 -19.41 -28.86 3.28
N VAL A 168 -18.94 -27.63 3.50
CA VAL A 168 -19.78 -26.43 3.58
C VAL A 168 -19.79 -25.65 2.26
N ILE A 169 -18.92 -26.02 1.30
CA ILE A 169 -18.88 -25.39 -0.01
C ILE A 169 -20.13 -25.83 -0.79
N PRO A 170 -21.04 -24.91 -1.14
CA PRO A 170 -22.24 -25.25 -1.91
C PRO A 170 -21.87 -25.90 -3.24
N ASP A 171 -22.71 -26.84 -3.70
CA ASP A 171 -22.59 -27.60 -4.96
C ASP A 171 -21.84 -26.83 -6.07
N PRO A 172 -20.89 -27.47 -6.78
CA PRO A 172 -20.10 -26.82 -7.82
C PRO A 172 -21.00 -26.12 -8.84
N VAL A 173 -20.68 -24.86 -9.12
CA VAL A 173 -21.32 -24.06 -10.18
C VAL A 173 -21.39 -24.92 -11.43
N PRO A 174 -22.58 -25.13 -12.04
CA PRO A 174 -22.73 -26.03 -13.18
C PRO A 174 -21.79 -25.57 -14.29
N THR A 175 -20.71 -26.33 -14.51
CA THR A 175 -19.70 -26.07 -15.54
C THR A 175 -20.19 -26.43 -16.94
N HIS A 176 -21.36 -27.07 -17.02
CA HIS A 176 -22.03 -27.43 -18.26
C HIS A 176 -23.42 -26.81 -18.32
N PHE A 177 -23.54 -25.73 -19.09
CA PHE A 177 -24.83 -25.21 -19.54
C PHE A 177 -25.26 -26.02 -20.77
N GLY A 178 -26.33 -26.80 -20.64
CA GLY A 178 -26.96 -27.43 -21.80
C GLY A 178 -27.54 -26.37 -22.74
N ILE A 179 -27.80 -26.74 -24.00
CA ILE A 179 -28.44 -25.87 -25.00
C ILE A 179 -29.83 -25.34 -24.55
N SER A 180 -30.43 -25.95 -23.52
CA SER A 180 -31.67 -25.52 -22.87
C SER A 180 -31.49 -24.54 -21.69
N GLY A 181 -30.26 -24.11 -21.38
CA GLY A 181 -29.98 -23.21 -20.25
C GLY A 181 -30.08 -23.87 -18.86
N GLY A 182 -30.43 -25.16 -18.77
CA GLY A 182 -30.43 -25.92 -17.52
C GLY A 182 -29.06 -26.53 -17.22
N GLY A 183 -28.51 -26.26 -16.03
CA GLY A 183 -27.30 -26.89 -15.52
C GLY A 183 -27.52 -28.39 -15.30
N ARG A 184 -26.83 -29.24 -16.06
CA ARG A 184 -26.99 -30.70 -15.96
C ARG A 184 -26.15 -31.21 -14.79
N ARG A 185 -26.80 -31.65 -13.71
CA ARG A 185 -26.17 -32.34 -12.57
C ARG A 185 -25.78 -33.76 -13.02
N ILE A 186 -24.50 -34.09 -13.00
CA ILE A 186 -24.03 -35.47 -13.21
C ILE A 186 -24.15 -36.15 -11.85
N LEU A 187 -25.20 -36.95 -11.65
CA LEU A 187 -25.33 -37.85 -10.51
C LEU A 187 -24.40 -39.03 -10.78
N ALA A 188 -23.44 -39.24 -9.87
CA ALA A 188 -22.73 -40.51 -9.73
C ALA A 188 -23.55 -41.46 -8.86
#